data_AF-A0A3L7D1T2-F1
#
_entry.id   AF-A0A3L7D1T2-F1
#
_cell.length_a   1.000
_cell.length_b   1.000
_cell.length_c   1.000
_cell.angle_alpha   90.00
_cell.angle_beta   90.00
_cell.angle_gamma   90.00
#
_symmetry.space_group_name_H-M   'P 1'
#
loop_
_entity.id
_entity.type
_entity.pdbx_description
1 polymer ?
#
loop_
_entity_poly.entity_id
_entity_poly.type
_entity_poly.pdbx_seq_one_letter_code
_entity_poly.pdbx_strand_id
1 'polypeptide(L)'
;MQIKRVSFDELPEETKKLAGDIIDKERIISIFSIEAIDYGNGNISYNINGISKNFIVEIGIHSRRGVEWVNSVGLSTIRDAIKACPELLERFGLE
;
A
#
# COMPACT_ATOMS: atom_id res chain seq x y z
N MET A 1 8.66 -19.14 -1.89
CA MET A 1 8.11 -17.78 -1.76
C MET A 1 7.66 -17.31 -3.12
N GLN A 2 6.40 -16.89 -3.25
CA GLN A 2 5.84 -16.36 -4.49
C GLN A 2 5.17 -15.02 -4.21
N ILE A 3 5.38 -14.03 -5.09
CA ILE A 3 4.73 -12.72 -5.02
C ILE A 3 3.79 -12.59 -6.22
N LYS A 4 2.55 -12.17 -5.97
CA LYS A 4 1.55 -11.94 -7.01
C LYS A 4 0.85 -10.62 -6.79
N ARG A 5 0.55 -9.91 -7.87
CA ARG A 5 -0.42 -8.80 -7.82
C ARG A 5 -1.83 -9.37 -7.81
N VAL A 6 -2.66 -8.81 -6.94
CA VAL A 6 -4.08 -9.17 -6.81
C VAL A 6 -4.92 -7.91 -6.76
N SER A 7 -6.21 -8.03 -6.98
CA SER A 7 -7.21 -7.00 -6.76
C SER A 7 -7.76 -7.07 -5.33
N PHE A 8 -8.45 -6.01 -4.90
CA PHE A 8 -9.07 -5.98 -3.57
C PHE A 8 -10.14 -7.08 -3.42
N ASP A 9 -10.85 -7.40 -4.50
CA ASP A 9 -11.90 -8.42 -4.53
C ASP A 9 -11.37 -9.85 -4.35
N GLU A 10 -10.09 -10.08 -4.68
CA GLU A 10 -9.41 -11.37 -4.52
C GLU A 10 -8.89 -11.61 -3.10
N LEU A 11 -8.97 -10.61 -2.20
CA LEU A 11 -8.56 -10.76 -0.82
C LEU A 11 -9.52 -11.67 -0.02
N PRO A 12 -9.02 -12.44 0.96
CA PRO A 12 -9.88 -13.13 1.92
C PRO A 12 -10.80 -12.15 2.66
N GLU A 13 -12.01 -12.57 3.02
CA GLU A 13 -13.02 -11.71 3.66
C GLU A 13 -12.52 -11.03 4.94
N GLU A 14 -11.76 -11.74 5.77
CA GLU A 14 -11.16 -11.16 6.97
C GLU A 14 -10.12 -10.07 6.63
N THR A 15 -9.27 -10.32 5.63
CA THR A 15 -8.30 -9.34 5.14
C THR A 15 -9.00 -8.12 4.53
N LYS A 16 -10.08 -8.32 3.75
CA LYS A 16 -10.89 -7.22 3.19
C LYS A 16 -11.45 -6.34 4.29
N LYS A 17 -12.01 -6.94 5.34
CA LYS A 17 -12.57 -6.21 6.47
C LYS A 17 -11.51 -5.37 7.18
N LEU A 18 -10.38 -5.98 7.53
CA LEU A 18 -9.27 -5.28 8.19
C LEU A 18 -8.72 -4.13 7.33
N ALA A 19 -8.54 -4.38 6.02
CA ALA A 19 -8.11 -3.35 5.09
C ALA A 19 -9.15 -2.24 4.95
N GLY A 20 -10.44 -2.59 4.86
CA GLY A 20 -11.56 -1.65 4.74
C GLY A 20 -11.64 -0.68 5.92
N ASP A 21 -11.53 -1.18 7.15
CA ASP A 21 -11.52 -0.35 8.36
C ASP A 21 -10.39 0.70 8.33
N ILE A 22 -9.22 0.34 7.79
CA ILE A 22 -8.07 1.24 7.65
C ILE A 22 -8.26 2.20 6.48
N ILE A 23 -8.77 1.72 5.35
CA ILE A 23 -9.08 2.53 4.15
C ILE A 23 -10.03 3.67 4.53
N ASP A 24 -11.08 3.36 5.29
CA ASP A 24 -12.06 4.35 5.75
C ASP A 24 -11.44 5.34 6.75
N LYS A 25 -10.66 4.83 7.72
CA LYS A 25 -9.98 5.65 8.73
C LYS A 25 -8.97 6.62 8.12
N GLU A 26 -8.13 6.15 7.20
CA GLU A 26 -7.09 6.93 6.52
C GLU A 26 -7.62 7.70 5.31
N ARG A 27 -8.92 7.56 5.00
CA ARG A 27 -9.61 8.21 3.87
C ARG A 27 -8.89 7.95 2.54
N ILE A 28 -8.48 6.71 2.33
CA ILE A 28 -7.84 6.27 1.08
C ILE A 28 -8.87 6.38 -0.04
N ILE A 29 -8.53 7.15 -1.08
CA ILE A 29 -9.41 7.42 -2.22
C ILE A 29 -9.11 6.54 -3.43
N SER A 30 -7.92 5.92 -3.48
CA SER A 30 -7.54 5.01 -4.55
C SER A 30 -6.50 4.01 -4.06
N ILE A 31 -6.69 2.73 -4.38
CA ILE A 31 -5.71 1.67 -4.18
C ILE A 31 -5.02 1.43 -5.51
N PHE A 32 -3.70 1.55 -5.55
CA PHE A 32 -2.93 1.43 -6.79
C PHE A 32 -2.08 0.15 -6.86
N SER A 33 -1.88 -0.55 -5.74
CA SER A 33 -1.20 -1.86 -5.74
C SER A 33 -1.65 -2.72 -4.57
N ILE A 34 -1.83 -4.01 -4.83
CA ILE A 34 -1.94 -5.03 -3.79
C ILE A 34 -1.05 -6.20 -4.18
N GLU A 35 -0.18 -6.61 -3.26
CA GLU A 35 0.71 -7.75 -3.45
C GLU A 35 0.41 -8.82 -2.40
N ALA A 36 0.17 -10.05 -2.86
CA ALA A 36 0.09 -11.24 -2.01
C ALA A 36 1.44 -11.97 -2.04
N ILE A 37 2.05 -12.12 -0.86
CA ILE A 37 3.33 -12.79 -0.64
C ILE A 37 3.04 -14.13 0.03
N ASP A 38 3.08 -15.21 -0.74
CA ASP A 38 2.93 -16.57 -0.25
C ASP A 38 4.29 -17.14 0.18
N TYR A 39 4.42 -17.45 1.47
CA TYR A 39 5.66 -17.98 2.04
C TYR A 39 5.86 -19.48 1.78
N GLY A 40 4.85 -20.18 1.25
CA GLY A 40 4.90 -21.62 0.92
C GLY A 40 4.66 -22.55 2.13
N ASN A 41 4.24 -21.99 3.27
CA ASN A 41 3.93 -22.73 4.50
C ASN A 41 2.49 -22.48 4.99
N GLY A 42 1.60 -22.04 4.09
CA GLY A 42 0.22 -21.68 4.39
C GLY A 42 0.05 -20.32 5.08
N ASN A 43 1.10 -19.50 5.15
CA ASN A 43 1.02 -18.10 5.53
C ASN A 43 1.13 -17.21 4.29
N ILE A 44 0.31 -16.15 4.26
CA ILE A 44 0.29 -15.16 3.19
C ILE A 44 0.29 -13.77 3.83
N SER A 45 1.16 -12.88 3.36
CA SER A 45 1.09 -11.46 3.68
C SER A 45 0.52 -10.67 2.50
N TYR A 46 -0.27 -9.65 2.79
CA TYR A 46 -0.87 -8.75 1.83
C TYR A 46 -0.31 -7.34 2.08
N ASN A 47 0.34 -6.77 1.07
CA ASN A 47 0.79 -5.39 1.07
C ASN A 47 -0.14 -4.57 0.19
N ILE A 48 -0.91 -3.67 0.79
CA ILE A 48 -1.91 -2.83 0.13
C ILE A 48 -1.39 -1.40 0.11
N ASN A 49 -1.27 -0.83 -1.08
CA ASN A 49 -0.78 0.53 -1.29
C ASN A 49 -1.91 1.39 -1.84
N GLY A 50 -2.18 2.49 -1.17
CA GLY A 50 -3.20 3.44 -1.56
C GLY A 50 -2.78 4.89 -1.37
N ILE A 51 -3.59 5.79 -1.89
CA ILE A 51 -3.41 7.23 -1.77
C ILE A 51 -4.68 7.84 -1.19
N SER A 52 -4.51 8.76 -0.24
CA SER A 52 -5.53 9.67 0.25
C SER A 52 -5.28 11.07 -0.33
N LYS A 53 -6.11 12.06 0.03
CA LYS A 53 -5.88 13.45 -0.42
C LYS A 53 -4.54 14.04 0.07
N ASN A 54 -3.99 13.50 1.16
CA ASN A 54 -2.83 14.07 1.83
C ASN A 54 -1.67 13.08 2.04
N PHE A 55 -1.89 11.77 1.87
CA PHE A 55 -0.90 10.75 2.18
C PHE A 55 -0.84 9.65 1.12
N ILE A 56 0.33 9.08 0.90
CA ILE A 56 0.45 7.70 0.41
C ILE A 56 0.45 6.79 1.63
N VAL A 57 -0.36 5.73 1.59
CA VAL A 57 -0.55 4.79 2.69
C VAL A 57 -0.16 3.40 2.20
N GLU A 58 0.61 2.70 3.03
CA GLU A 58 1.00 1.32 2.84
C GLU A 58 0.45 0.53 4.03
N ILE A 59 -0.21 -0.59 3.78
CA ILE A 59 -0.84 -1.44 4.81
C ILE A 59 -0.30 -2.86 4.64
N GLY A 60 0.25 -3.44 5.71
CA GLY A 60 0.66 -4.83 5.77
C GLY A 60 -0.31 -5.66 6.60
N ILE A 61 -0.88 -6.71 6.02
CA ILE A 61 -1.79 -7.63 6.71
C ILE A 61 -1.28 -9.06 6.52
N HIS A 62 -1.04 -9.77 7.61
CA HIS A 62 -0.65 -11.18 7.59
C HIS A 62 -1.86 -12.07 7.90
N SER A 63 -2.05 -13.13 7.10
CA SER A 63 -3.25 -13.98 7.10
C SER A 63 -3.62 -14.62 8.44
N ARG A 64 -2.67 -14.74 9.37
CA ARG A 64 -2.90 -15.28 10.73
C ARG A 64 -2.72 -14.29 11.87
N ARG A 65 -2.07 -13.14 11.61
CA ARG A 65 -1.69 -12.17 12.65
C ARG A 65 -2.51 -10.89 12.57
N GLY A 66 -3.24 -10.70 11.48
CA GLY A 66 -3.95 -9.46 11.19
C GLY A 66 -3.01 -8.38 10.70
N VAL A 67 -3.32 -7.13 11.05
CA VAL A 67 -2.57 -5.95 10.63
C VAL A 67 -1.21 -5.94 11.32
N GLU A 68 -0.14 -5.89 10.52
CA GLU A 68 1.23 -5.86 11.03
C GLU A 68 1.76 -4.42 11.11
N TRP A 69 1.43 -3.61 10.12
CA TRP A 69 1.87 -2.22 10.04
C TRP A 69 0.95 -1.41 9.14
N VAL A 70 0.92 -0.10 9.41
CA VAL A 70 0.29 0.93 8.59
C VAL A 70 1.27 2.10 8.52
N ASN A 71 1.84 2.32 7.34
CA ASN A 71 2.77 3.42 7.09
C ASN A 71 2.08 4.50 6.28
N SER A 72 2.27 5.76 6.65
CA SER A 72 1.70 6.90 5.93
C SER A 72 2.78 7.94 5.70
N VAL A 73 2.90 8.41 4.46
CA VAL A 73 3.84 9.48 4.06
C VAL A 73 3.06 10.64 3.47
N GLY A 74 3.27 11.84 4.00
CA GLY A 74 2.62 13.05 3.53
C GLY A 74 3.00 13.41 2.09
N LEU A 75 2.01 13.75 1.26
CA LEU A 75 2.22 14.17 -0.13
C LEU A 75 3.04 15.46 -0.22
N SER A 76 2.96 16.34 0.77
CA SER A 76 3.84 17.52 0.87
C SER A 76 5.30 17.10 1.00
N THR A 77 5.61 16.16 1.89
CA THR A 77 6.96 15.62 2.09
C THR A 77 7.50 14.96 0.82
N ILE A 78 6.66 14.19 0.12
CA ILE A 78 7.05 13.57 -1.16
C ILE A 78 7.34 14.65 -2.19
N ARG A 79 6.49 15.67 -2.32
CA ARG A 79 6.69 16.78 -3.25
C ARG A 79 7.98 17.54 -2.94
N ASP A 80 8.26 17.80 -1.67
CA ASP A 80 9.47 18.50 -1.25
C ASP A 80 10.73 17.67 -1.53
N ALA A 81 10.67 16.35 -1.29
CA ALA A 81 11.76 15.43 -1.63
C ALA A 81 12.03 15.38 -3.14
N ILE A 82 10.98 15.35 -3.97
CA ILE A 82 11.10 15.40 -5.44
C ILE A 82 11.76 16.72 -5.88
N LYS A 83 11.32 17.86 -5.34
CA LYS A 83 11.92 19.18 -5.64
C LYS A 83 13.39 19.28 -5.23
N ALA A 84 13.76 18.60 -4.13
CA ALA A 84 15.14 18.56 -3.66
C ALA A 84 16.06 17.69 -4.54
N CYS A 85 15.51 16.91 -5.49
CA CYS A 85 16.26 16.05 -6.39
C CYS A 85 15.88 16.29 -7.87
N PRO A 86 16.28 17.42 -8.48
CA PRO A 86 15.90 17.78 -9.85
C PRO A 86 16.29 16.75 -10.91
N GLU A 87 17.41 16.06 -10.72
CA GLU A 87 17.90 15.00 -11.63
C GLU A 87 16.91 13.82 -11.75
N LEU A 88 16.08 13.59 -10.71
CA LEU A 88 15.02 12.58 -10.77
C LEU A 88 13.83 13.05 -11.62
N LEU A 89 13.54 14.35 -11.65
CA LEU A 89 12.45 14.90 -12.46
C LEU A 89 12.73 14.71 -13.95
N GLU A 90 13.95 15.07 -14.39
CA GLU A 90 14.45 14.84 -15.76
C GLU A 90 14.40 13.34 -16.12
N ARG A 91 14.92 12.49 -15.23
CA ARG A 91 15.01 11.05 -15.47
C ARG A 91 13.65 10.35 -15.61
N PHE A 92 12.61 10.86 -14.94
CA PHE A 92 11.26 10.29 -14.99
C PHE A 92 10.29 11.07 -15.90
N GLY A 93 10.76 12.12 -16.59
CA GLY A 93 9.93 12.92 -17.50
C GLY A 93 8.77 13.62 -16.79
N LEU A 94 9.00 14.13 -15.58
CA LEU A 94 8.00 14.77 -14.72
C LEU A 94 8.10 16.31 -14.74
N GLU A 95 8.80 16.86 -15.73
CA GLU A 95 8.96 18.29 -15.98
C GLU A 95 7.71 18.95 -16.59
#